data_AF-A0A150NK53-F1
#
_entry.id   AF-A0A150NK53-F1
#
_cell.length_a   1.000
_cell.length_b   1.000
_cell.length_c   1.000
_cell.angle_alpha   90.00
_cell.angle_beta   90.00
_cell.angle_gamma   90.00
#
_symmetry.space_group_name_H-M   'P 1'
#
loop_
_entity.id
_entity.type
_entity.pdbx_description
1 polymer ?
#
loop_
_entity_poly.entity_id
_entity_poly.type
_entity_poly.pdbx_seq_one_letter_code
_entity_poly.pdbx_strand_id
1 'polypeptide(L)'
;MKVNIKALHPTQLYLLEKKLEGIQILYQSVEIINVDPISILAFGDYLLITDGHHRAYQALLAGRDTISAEWDRDGGDELYHLYAQACEERKIYSVLDLKNHILAKDEYEAKWYNWCDGFNQAATLFLKRKADETDPTNR
;
A
#
# COMPACT_ATOMS: atom_id res chain seq x y z
N MET A 1 -14.79 8.29 -1.95
CA MET A 1 -15.77 7.22 -1.64
C MET A 1 -15.43 6.59 -0.29
N LYS A 2 -16.32 5.77 0.31
CA LYS A 2 -16.01 4.99 1.52
C LYS A 2 -15.79 3.53 1.13
N VAL A 3 -14.72 2.93 1.64
CA VAL A 3 -14.35 1.52 1.37
C VAL A 3 -14.21 0.75 2.67
N ASN A 4 -14.57 -0.53 2.64
CA ASN A 4 -14.34 -1.43 3.77
C ASN A 4 -12.83 -1.70 3.90
N ILE A 5 -12.25 -1.40 5.06
CA ILE A 5 -10.80 -1.54 5.30
C ILE A 5 -10.36 -2.99 5.17
N LYS A 6 -11.21 -3.96 5.56
CA LYS A 6 -10.90 -5.40 5.47
C LYS A 6 -10.93 -5.94 4.04
N ALA A 7 -11.50 -5.18 3.10
CA ALA A 7 -11.52 -5.52 1.67
C ALA A 7 -10.34 -4.92 0.90
N LEU A 8 -9.48 -4.14 1.56
CA LEU A 8 -8.30 -3.53 0.95
C LEU A 8 -7.10 -4.46 1.05
N HIS A 9 -6.40 -4.61 -0.08
CA HIS A 9 -5.14 -5.33 -0.13
C HIS A 9 -3.95 -4.35 -0.03
N PRO A 10 -3.00 -4.57 0.89
CA PRO A 10 -1.79 -3.77 0.97
C PRO A 10 -0.86 -3.96 -0.24
N THR A 11 -0.01 -2.96 -0.47
CA THR A 11 1.11 -2.97 -1.43
C THR A 11 2.42 -2.54 -0.76
N GLN A 12 2.39 -2.40 0.57
CA GLN A 12 3.51 -1.96 1.39
C GLN A 12 3.82 -3.04 2.44
N LEU A 13 5.09 -3.39 2.56
CA LEU A 13 5.52 -4.50 3.43
C LEU A 13 5.68 -4.11 4.89
N TYR A 14 5.94 -2.84 5.18
CA TYR A 14 6.24 -2.38 6.54
C TYR A 14 5.54 -1.06 6.83
N LEU A 15 5.16 -0.84 8.08
CA LEU A 15 4.73 0.46 8.59
C LEU A 15 5.87 1.09 9.42
N LEU A 16 5.86 2.41 9.48
CA LEU A 16 6.82 3.19 10.26
C LEU A 16 6.13 3.63 11.53
N GLU A 17 6.63 3.17 12.67
CA GLU A 17 6.06 3.42 13.99
C GLU A 17 5.81 4.91 14.25
N LYS A 18 6.82 5.76 14.05
CA LYS A 18 6.71 7.22 14.22
C LYS A 18 5.60 7.86 13.37
N LYS A 19 5.32 7.29 12.19
CA LYS A 19 4.25 7.78 11.32
C LYS A 19 2.87 7.41 11.87
N LEU A 20 2.74 6.22 12.47
CA LEU A 20 1.51 5.78 13.16
C LEU A 20 1.21 6.66 14.37
N GLU A 21 2.22 6.97 15.20
CA GLU A 21 2.07 7.89 16.34
C GLU A 21 1.55 9.26 15.90
N GLY A 22 2.12 9.82 14.83
CA GLY A 22 1.67 11.09 14.26
C GLY A 22 0.21 11.05 13.80
N ILE A 23 -0.20 9.98 13.11
CA ILE A 23 -1.59 9.82 12.65
C ILE A 23 -2.53 9.58 13.84
N GLN A 24 -2.10 8.85 14.86
CA GLN A 24 -2.90 8.63 16.07
C GLN A 24 -3.24 9.96 16.76
N ILE A 25 -2.29 10.88 16.86
CA ILE A 25 -2.52 12.23 17.42
C ILE A 25 -3.57 12.98 16.59
N LEU A 26 -3.51 12.90 15.25
CA LEU A 26 -4.52 13.52 14.39
C LEU A 26 -5.92 12.96 14.66
N TYR A 27 -6.04 11.64 14.87
CA TYR A 27 -7.31 10.97 15.19
C TYR A 27 -7.85 11.32 16.59
N GLN A 28 -6.98 11.63 17.55
CA GLN A 28 -7.36 12.03 18.91
C GLN A 28 -7.73 13.50 19.03
N SER A 29 -7.30 14.33 18.06
CA SER A 29 -7.75 15.73 18.00
C SER A 29 -9.23 15.80 17.62
N VAL A 30 -9.95 16.82 18.13
CA VAL A 30 -11.41 16.98 17.93
C VAL A 30 -11.78 17.19 16.45
N GLU A 31 -10.79 17.35 15.56
CA GLU A 31 -10.94 17.52 14.12
C GLU A 31 -10.66 16.23 13.33
N ILE A 32 -11.44 15.18 13.60
CA ILE A 32 -11.49 13.96 12.77
C ILE A 32 -11.72 14.26 11.27
N ILE A 33 -12.22 15.47 10.97
CA ILE A 33 -12.59 15.97 9.63
C ILE A 33 -11.36 16.11 8.70
N ASN A 34 -10.14 16.15 9.22
CA ASN A 34 -8.92 16.49 8.45
C ASN A 34 -8.03 15.30 8.03
N VAL A 35 -8.52 14.05 8.08
CA VAL A 35 -7.73 12.92 7.57
C VAL A 35 -8.01 12.73 6.09
N ASP A 36 -7.00 13.03 5.26
CA ASP A 36 -7.05 12.87 3.81
C ASP A 36 -7.43 11.44 3.40
N PRO A 37 -8.18 11.27 2.30
CA PRO A 37 -8.49 9.95 1.75
C PRO A 37 -7.23 9.17 1.39
N ILE A 38 -7.31 7.84 1.47
CA ILE A 38 -6.30 6.96 0.91
C ILE A 38 -6.46 6.85 -0.61
N SER A 39 -5.40 6.51 -1.32
CA SER A 39 -5.46 6.25 -2.76
C SER A 39 -5.59 4.75 -3.00
N ILE A 40 -6.49 4.37 -3.91
CA ILE A 40 -6.75 2.98 -4.26
C ILE A 40 -6.79 2.77 -5.77
N LEU A 41 -6.47 1.55 -6.16
CA LEU A 41 -6.56 1.07 -7.53
C LEU A 41 -7.37 -0.24 -7.56
N ALA A 42 -8.20 -0.43 -8.58
CA ALA A 42 -8.85 -1.72 -8.82
C ALA A 42 -7.92 -2.60 -9.67
N PHE A 43 -7.66 -3.82 -9.19
CA PHE A 43 -6.90 -4.82 -9.95
C PHE A 43 -7.59 -6.18 -9.84
N GLY A 44 -8.20 -6.63 -10.94
CA GLY A 44 -9.10 -7.79 -10.91
C GLY A 44 -10.27 -7.56 -9.94
N ASP A 45 -10.46 -8.48 -9.00
CA ASP A 45 -11.54 -8.44 -8.00
C ASP A 45 -11.14 -7.73 -6.69
N TYR A 46 -9.94 -7.15 -6.63
CA TYR A 46 -9.39 -6.56 -5.40
C TYR A 46 -9.17 -5.04 -5.53
N LEU A 47 -9.23 -4.36 -4.39
CA LEU A 47 -8.82 -2.96 -4.24
C LEU A 47 -7.44 -2.91 -3.60
N LEU A 48 -6.45 -2.49 -4.37
CA LEU A 48 -5.09 -2.26 -3.89
C LEU A 48 -4.99 -0.87 -3.27
N ILE A 49 -4.34 -0.75 -2.12
CA ILE A 49 -3.95 0.56 -1.57
C ILE A 49 -2.71 1.01 -2.32
N THR A 50 -2.73 2.17 -2.97
CA THR A 50 -1.54 2.73 -3.64
C THR A 50 -0.82 3.74 -2.74
N ASP A 51 -1.57 4.47 -1.91
CA ASP A 51 -1.03 5.28 -0.82
C ASP A 51 -1.98 5.28 0.40
N GLY A 52 -1.42 5.48 1.58
CA GLY A 52 -2.18 5.64 2.82
C GLY A 52 -2.29 4.39 3.70
N HIS A 53 -1.39 3.41 3.57
CA HIS A 53 -1.39 2.19 4.39
C HIS A 53 -1.35 2.48 5.89
N HIS A 54 -0.55 3.46 6.34
CA HIS A 54 -0.52 3.89 7.74
C HIS A 54 -1.87 4.47 8.19
N ARG A 55 -2.56 5.22 7.33
CA ARG A 55 -3.89 5.80 7.62
C ARG A 55 -4.96 4.71 7.68
N ALA A 56 -4.92 3.75 6.76
CA ALA A 56 -5.81 2.58 6.76
C ALA A 56 -5.63 1.74 8.04
N TYR A 57 -4.37 1.47 8.42
CA TYR A 57 -4.07 0.74 9.64
C TYR A 57 -4.51 1.50 10.89
N GLN A 58 -4.27 2.81 10.97
CA GLN A 58 -4.71 3.60 12.12
C GLN A 58 -6.25 3.69 12.23
N ALA A 59 -6.96 3.79 11.10
CA ALA A 59 -8.42 3.73 11.07
C ALA A 59 -8.95 2.39 11.62
N LEU A 60 -8.29 1.28 11.28
CA LEU A 60 -8.60 -0.05 11.81
C LEU A 60 -8.38 -0.10 13.33
N LEU A 61 -7.26 0.43 13.84
CA LEU A 61 -6.99 0.52 15.28
C LEU A 61 -7.99 1.40 16.03
N ALA A 62 -8.53 2.42 15.37
CA ALA A 62 -9.59 3.28 15.90
C ALA A 62 -10.98 2.61 15.85
N GLY A 63 -11.07 1.33 15.50
CA GLY A 63 -12.32 0.55 15.46
C GLY A 63 -13.23 0.90 14.28
N ARG A 64 -12.71 1.53 13.22
CA ARG A 64 -13.49 1.84 12.02
C ARG A 64 -13.53 0.64 11.08
N ASP A 65 -14.70 0.39 10.51
CA ASP A 65 -14.85 -0.59 9.42
C ASP A 65 -14.53 0.00 8.05
N THR A 66 -14.67 1.32 7.89
CA THR A 66 -14.49 2.00 6.60
C THR A 66 -13.55 3.19 6.68
N ILE A 67 -12.90 3.50 5.54
CA ILE A 67 -12.04 4.66 5.35
C ILE A 67 -12.43 5.45 4.09
N SER A 68 -12.14 6.75 4.07
CA SER A 68 -12.28 7.57 2.85
C SER A 68 -11.19 7.17 1.86
N ALA A 69 -11.56 6.93 0.61
CA ALA A 69 -10.65 6.57 -0.45
C ALA A 69 -10.98 7.32 -1.75
N GLU A 70 -9.98 7.49 -2.59
CA GLU A 70 -10.09 8.02 -3.94
C GLU A 70 -9.35 7.13 -4.95
N TRP A 71 -9.78 7.17 -6.19
CA TRP A 71 -9.14 6.39 -7.26
C TRP A 71 -7.81 7.03 -7.62
N ASP A 72 -6.76 6.22 -7.57
CA ASP A 72 -5.47 6.55 -8.15
C ASP A 72 -5.62 6.66 -9.68
N ARG A 73 -5.08 7.74 -10.24
CA ARG A 73 -5.15 8.06 -11.68
C ARG A 73 -3.77 8.20 -12.32
N ASP A 74 -2.71 7.94 -11.55
CA ASP A 74 -1.33 8.12 -12.01
C ASP A 74 -0.83 6.89 -12.80
N GLY A 75 -1.61 5.80 -12.82
CA GLY A 75 -1.30 4.55 -13.49
C GLY A 75 -0.35 3.65 -12.68
N GLY A 76 0.38 2.77 -13.37
CA GLY A 76 1.32 1.85 -12.70
C GLY A 76 0.66 0.60 -12.13
N ASP A 77 -0.51 0.22 -12.64
CA ASP A 77 -1.34 -0.88 -12.15
C ASP A 77 -0.57 -2.20 -12.02
N GLU A 78 0.24 -2.53 -13.03
CA GLU A 78 1.07 -3.74 -13.03
C GLU A 78 2.14 -3.70 -11.95
N LEU A 79 2.72 -2.53 -11.67
CA LEU A 79 3.72 -2.38 -10.60
C LEU A 79 3.06 -2.55 -9.22
N TYR A 80 1.90 -1.95 -8.99
CA TYR A 80 1.16 -2.14 -7.74
C TYR A 80 0.70 -3.59 -7.56
N HIS A 81 0.37 -4.29 -8.65
CA HIS A 81 0.10 -5.72 -8.59
C HIS A 81 1.33 -6.53 -8.16
N LEU A 82 2.53 -6.23 -8.69
CA LEU A 82 3.76 -6.86 -8.23
C LEU A 82 4.03 -6.59 -6.74
N TYR A 83 3.80 -5.37 -6.27
CA TYR A 83 3.88 -5.06 -4.84
C TYR A 83 2.89 -5.85 -3.99
N ALA A 84 1.65 -6.02 -4.47
CA ALA A 84 0.64 -6.87 -3.82
C ALA A 84 1.12 -8.33 -3.74
N GLN A 85 1.68 -8.89 -4.82
CA GLN A 85 2.25 -10.24 -4.82
C GLN A 85 3.39 -10.38 -3.78
N ALA A 86 4.26 -9.38 -3.67
CA ALA A 86 5.30 -9.37 -2.64
C ALA A 86 4.74 -9.34 -1.21
N CYS A 87 3.58 -8.73 -1.00
CA CYS A 87 2.83 -8.78 0.27
C CYS A 87 2.28 -10.19 0.53
N GLU A 88 1.66 -10.81 -0.48
CA GLU A 88 1.09 -12.17 -0.40
C GLU A 88 2.16 -13.22 -0.06
N GLU A 89 3.35 -13.14 -0.68
CA GLU A 89 4.50 -14.00 -0.37
C GLU A 89 4.93 -13.93 1.10
N ARG A 90 4.71 -12.77 1.73
CA ARG A 90 5.00 -12.50 3.15
C ARG A 90 3.78 -12.68 4.05
N LYS A 91 2.68 -13.23 3.52
CA LYS A 91 1.42 -13.48 4.22
C LYS A 91 0.73 -12.20 4.72
N ILE A 92 0.88 -11.11 3.98
CA ILE A 92 0.20 -9.84 4.19
C ILE A 92 -0.93 -9.77 3.17
N TYR A 93 -2.15 -10.15 3.57
CA TYR A 93 -3.33 -10.20 2.69
C TYR A 93 -4.32 -9.08 2.97
N SER A 94 -4.20 -8.45 4.13
CA SER A 94 -5.10 -7.41 4.61
C SER A 94 -4.36 -6.35 5.41
N VAL A 95 -5.00 -5.20 5.58
CA VAL A 95 -4.49 -4.12 6.44
C VAL A 95 -4.20 -4.62 7.87
N LEU A 96 -4.93 -5.60 8.39
CA LEU A 96 -4.72 -6.15 9.73
C LEU A 96 -3.37 -6.88 9.86
N ASP A 97 -2.90 -7.51 8.79
CA ASP A 97 -1.67 -8.30 8.82
C ASP A 97 -0.44 -7.42 9.05
N LEU A 98 -0.52 -6.12 8.72
CA LEU A 98 0.53 -5.14 8.96
C LEU A 98 0.87 -4.94 10.44
N LYS A 99 0.04 -5.43 11.38
CA LYS A 99 0.33 -5.39 12.82
C LYS A 99 1.66 -6.02 13.21
N ASN A 100 2.12 -7.01 12.44
CA ASN A 100 3.39 -7.72 12.67
C ASN A 100 4.56 -7.11 11.87
N HIS A 101 4.31 -6.02 11.15
CA HIS A 101 5.24 -5.42 10.19
C HIS A 101 5.51 -3.94 10.50
N ILE A 102 5.51 -3.57 11.78
CA ILE A 102 5.79 -2.21 12.23
C ILE A 102 7.26 -2.13 12.63
N LEU A 103 7.97 -1.14 12.08
CA LEU A 103 9.41 -0.95 12.30
C LEU A 103 9.70 0.43 12.88
N ALA A 104 10.74 0.49 13.72
CA ALA A 104 11.39 1.73 14.12
C ALA A 104 12.10 2.38 12.92
N LYS A 105 12.40 3.68 13.01
CA LYS A 105 12.89 4.49 11.89
C LYS A 105 14.07 3.85 11.14
N ASP A 106 15.16 3.53 11.83
CA ASP A 106 16.38 3.06 11.19
C ASP A 106 16.17 1.71 10.49
N GLU A 107 15.39 0.81 11.11
CA GLU A 107 15.03 -0.46 10.49
C GLU A 107 14.08 -0.30 9.31
N TYR A 108 13.12 0.63 9.41
CA TYR A 108 12.20 0.93 8.33
C TYR A 108 12.95 1.45 7.11
N GLU A 109 13.84 2.42 7.28
CA GLU A 109 14.65 2.95 6.19
C GLU A 109 15.49 1.83 5.55
N ALA A 110 16.14 1.00 6.37
CA ALA A 110 16.97 -0.10 5.88
C ALA A 110 16.19 -1.23 5.19
N LYS A 111 15.02 -1.63 5.73
CA LYS A 111 14.24 -2.80 5.25
C LYS A 111 13.20 -2.44 4.20
N TRP A 112 12.64 -1.22 4.24
CA TRP A 112 11.59 -0.79 3.32
C TRP A 112 12.16 -0.03 2.14
N TYR A 113 12.92 1.06 2.35
CA TYR A 113 13.39 1.88 1.23
C TYR A 113 14.38 1.14 0.35
N ASN A 114 15.39 0.47 0.94
CA ASN A 114 16.34 -0.32 0.15
C ASN A 114 15.64 -1.47 -0.61
N TRP A 115 14.61 -2.07 0.00
CA TRP A 115 13.84 -3.11 -0.68
C TRP A 115 13.03 -2.53 -1.85
N CYS A 116 12.38 -1.37 -1.67
CA CYS A 116 11.66 -0.68 -2.74
C CYS A 116 12.59 -0.30 -3.89
N ASP A 117 13.79 0.21 -3.61
CA ASP A 117 14.75 0.57 -4.65
C ASP A 117 15.16 -0.64 -5.49
N GLY A 118 15.51 -1.75 -4.86
CA GLY A 118 15.85 -2.98 -5.56
C GLY A 118 14.65 -3.57 -6.31
N PHE A 119 13.48 -3.57 -5.68
CA PHE A 119 12.24 -4.07 -6.25
C PHE A 119 11.82 -3.29 -7.49
N ASN A 120 11.84 -1.95 -7.43
CA ASN A 120 11.46 -1.08 -8.55
C ASN A 120 12.38 -1.25 -9.75
N GLN A 121 13.68 -1.42 -9.53
CA GLN A 121 14.63 -1.72 -10.60
C GLN A 121 14.30 -3.06 -11.28
N ALA A 122 14.09 -4.11 -10.49
CA ALA A 122 13.75 -5.44 -11.00
C ALA A 122 12.40 -5.46 -11.71
N ALA A 123 11.37 -4.85 -11.12
CA ALA A 123 10.04 -4.74 -11.68
C ALA A 123 10.06 -3.97 -13.01
N THR A 124 10.80 -2.86 -13.10
CA THR A 124 10.93 -2.08 -14.34
C THR A 124 11.51 -2.93 -15.47
N LEU A 125 12.57 -3.71 -15.21
CA LEU A 125 13.17 -4.59 -16.22
C LEU A 125 12.20 -5.71 -16.64
N PHE A 126 11.51 -6.30 -15.67
CA PHE A 126 10.53 -7.34 -15.91
C PHE A 126 9.36 -6.86 -16.77
N LEU A 127 8.78 -5.71 -16.44
CA LEU A 127 7.65 -5.13 -17.17
C LEU A 127 8.05 -4.71 -18.59
N LYS A 128 9.25 -4.13 -18.77
CA LYS A 128 9.79 -3.83 -20.11
C LYS A 128 9.90 -5.08 -20.98
N ARG A 129 10.51 -6.14 -20.43
CA ARG A 129 10.64 -7.41 -21.16
C ARG A 129 9.29 -8.00 -21.54
N LYS A 130 8.30 -7.95 -20.64
CA LYS A 130 6.94 -8.41 -20.94
C LYS A 130 6.29 -7.60 -22.05
N ALA A 131 6.46 -6.28 -22.06
CA ALA A 131 5.97 -5.42 -23.13
C ALA A 131 6.61 -5.81 -24.48
N ASP A 132 7.93 -6.02 -24.50
CA ASP A 132 8.66 -6.41 -25.72
C ASP A 132 8.21 -7.78 -26.27
N GLU A 133 7.95 -8.76 -25.40
CA GLU A 133 7.49 -10.11 -25.78
C GLU A 133 6.03 -10.14 -26.27
N THR A 134 5.23 -9.15 -25.87
CA THR A 134 3.82 -9.03 -26.26
C THR A 134 3.63 -8.09 -27.45
N ASP A 135 4.67 -7.38 -27.88
CA ASP A 135 4.67 -6.57 -29.09
C ASP A 135 4.58 -7.46 -30.34
N PRO A 136 3.49 -7.39 -31.13
CA PRO A 136 3.32 -8.20 -32.33
C PRO A 136 4.34 -7.87 -33.44
N THR A 137 5.07 -6.76 -33.34
CA THR A 137 6.16 -6.42 -34.28
C THR A 137 7.47 -7.16 -33.98
N ASN A 138 7.59 -7.78 -32.80
CA ASN A 138 8.73 -8.59 -32.38
C ASN A 138 8.56 -10.10 -32.66
N ARG A 139 7.53 -10.51 -33.41
CA ARG A 139 7.26 -11.91 -33.81
C ARG A 139 7.60 -12.21 -35.26
#